data_AF-A0AAN4ZNS0-F1
#
_entry.id   AF-A0AAN4ZNS0-F1
#
_cell.length_a   1.000
_cell.length_b   1.000
_cell.length_c   1.000
_cell.angle_alpha   90.00
_cell.angle_beta   90.00
_cell.angle_gamma   90.00
#
_symmetry.space_group_name_H-M   'P 1'
#
loop_
_entity.id
_entity.type
_entity.pdbx_description
1 polymer ?
#
loop_
_entity_poly.entity_id
_entity_poly.type
_entity_poly.pdbx_seq_one_letter_code
_entity_poly.pdbx_strand_id
1 'polypeptide(L)'
;MLFLYQKTFIYQGMNCIFELSSFSKKVKVSQTDEQACLGTCILTSLAIGFYKSVKEACEELVAFSEKTFKPNIQNIQLYENIFSIYKELYQKNKSLMHIL
;
A
#
# COMPACT_ATOMS: atom_id res chain seq x y z
N MET A 1 7.43 21.97 -3.38
CA MET A 1 6.31 21.05 -3.65
C MET A 1 6.77 19.75 -4.32
N LEU A 2 7.60 19.79 -5.38
CA LEU A 2 8.19 18.59 -6.03
C LEU A 2 9.00 17.65 -5.10
N PHE A 3 9.67 18.21 -4.08
CA PHE A 3 10.50 17.44 -3.13
C PHE A 3 9.70 16.54 -2.18
N LEU A 4 8.48 16.96 -1.83
CA LEU A 4 7.57 16.13 -1.01
C LEU A 4 6.98 15.00 -1.86
N TYR A 5 6.64 15.29 -3.11
CA TYR A 5 6.15 14.28 -4.07
C TYR A 5 7.16 13.16 -4.30
N GLN A 6 8.45 13.50 -4.47
CA GLN A 6 9.51 12.48 -4.58
C GLN A 6 9.67 11.66 -3.30
N LYS A 7 9.54 12.28 -2.11
CA LYS A 7 9.61 11.55 -0.84
C LYS A 7 8.44 10.60 -0.65
N THR A 8 7.21 11.02 -0.94
CA THR A 8 6.02 10.15 -0.88
C THR A 8 6.13 9.00 -1.89
N PHE A 9 6.66 9.28 -3.08
CA PHE A 9 6.87 8.27 -4.13
C PHE A 9 7.95 7.23 -3.75
N ILE A 10 9.04 7.67 -3.12
CA ILE A 10 10.07 6.77 -2.57
C ILE A 10 9.51 5.95 -1.40
N TYR A 11 8.73 6.57 -0.51
CA TYR A 11 8.12 5.87 0.64
C TYR A 11 7.07 4.84 0.21
N GLN A 12 6.16 5.19 -0.70
CA GLN A 12 5.20 4.27 -1.28
C GLN A 12 5.90 3.15 -2.07
N GLY A 13 6.97 3.49 -2.79
CA GLY A 13 7.83 2.53 -3.47
C GLY A 13 8.48 1.55 -2.49
N MET A 14 9.04 2.03 -1.38
CA MET A 14 9.65 1.19 -0.34
C MET A 14 8.63 0.29 0.35
N ASN A 15 7.44 0.80 0.68
CA ASN A 15 6.36 -0.01 1.26
C ASN A 15 5.88 -1.09 0.28
N CYS A 16 5.68 -0.75 -1.00
CA CYS A 16 5.35 -1.73 -2.02
C CYS A 16 6.45 -2.79 -2.16
N ILE A 17 7.74 -2.40 -2.19
CA ILE A 17 8.85 -3.35 -2.32
C ILE A 17 8.95 -4.27 -1.10
N PHE A 18 8.69 -3.75 0.11
CA PHE A 18 8.62 -4.55 1.32
C PHE A 18 7.47 -5.57 1.25
N GLU A 19 6.26 -5.15 0.88
CA GLU A 19 5.13 -6.05 0.69
C GLU A 19 5.38 -7.11 -0.39
N LEU A 20 6.02 -6.73 -1.50
CA LEU A 20 6.43 -7.67 -2.56
C LEU A 20 7.41 -8.72 -2.03
N SER A 21 8.38 -8.30 -1.21
CA SER A 21 9.37 -9.21 -0.61
C SER A 21 8.73 -10.19 0.37
N SER A 22 7.73 -9.75 1.14
CA SER A 22 7.05 -10.58 2.13
C SER A 22 5.97 -11.50 1.52
N PHE A 23 5.32 -11.10 0.42
CA PHE A 23 4.16 -11.83 -0.14
C PHE A 23 4.42 -12.55 -1.47
N SER A 24 5.60 -12.41 -2.11
CA SER A 24 5.93 -13.03 -3.41
C SER A 24 4.86 -12.83 -4.50
N LYS A 25 4.09 -11.74 -4.42
CA LYS A 25 3.00 -11.41 -5.36
C LYS A 25 3.36 -10.16 -6.14
N LYS A 26 2.67 -9.90 -7.24
CA LYS A 26 2.80 -8.63 -7.99
C LYS A 26 1.88 -7.60 -7.34
N VAL A 27 2.38 -6.38 -7.12
CA VAL A 27 1.60 -5.28 -6.55
C VAL A 27 1.33 -4.26 -7.66
N LYS A 28 0.05 -3.92 -7.81
CA LYS A 28 -0.41 -2.82 -8.66
C LYS A 28 -0.79 -1.66 -7.75
N VAL A 29 -0.38 -0.46 -8.14
CA VAL A 29 -0.71 0.76 -7.39
C VAL A 29 -2.02 1.32 -7.92
N SER A 30 -2.94 1.68 -7.01
CA SER A 30 -4.16 2.40 -7.39
C SER A 30 -3.80 3.79 -7.89
N GLN A 31 -4.53 4.31 -8.87
CA GLN A 31 -4.35 5.67 -9.36
C GLN A 31 -4.94 6.73 -8.41
N THR A 32 -5.82 6.31 -7.51
CA THR A 32 -6.56 7.20 -6.61
C THR A 32 -5.88 7.27 -5.25
N ASP A 33 -5.57 8.49 -4.79
CA ASP A 33 -4.98 8.71 -3.48
C ASP A 33 -6.04 8.63 -2.35
N GLU A 34 -7.28 9.11 -2.58
CA GLU A 34 -8.38 9.06 -1.59
C GLU A 34 -9.23 7.78 -1.66
N GLN A 35 -8.64 6.64 -1.29
CA GLN A 35 -9.28 5.33 -1.36
C GLN A 35 -10.52 5.19 -0.46
N ALA A 36 -10.55 5.87 0.69
CA ALA A 36 -11.71 5.85 1.60
C ALA A 36 -12.95 6.51 0.98
N CYS A 37 -12.75 7.62 0.27
CA CYS A 37 -13.83 8.32 -0.44
C CYS A 37 -14.36 7.47 -1.60
N LEU A 38 -13.46 6.82 -2.34
CA LEU A 38 -13.83 5.91 -3.42
C LEU A 38 -14.72 4.75 -2.93
N GLY A 39 -14.37 4.14 -1.79
CA GLY A 39 -15.17 3.08 -1.17
C GLY A 39 -16.57 3.54 -0.79
N THR A 40 -16.69 4.75 -0.24
CA THR A 40 -17.99 5.35 0.10
C THR A 40 -18.83 5.61 -1.16
N CYS A 41 -18.20 6.08 -2.24
CA CYS A 41 -18.86 6.28 -3.52
C CYS A 41 -19.39 4.96 -4.09
N ILE A 42 -18.58 3.90 -4.08
CA ILE A 42 -19.00 2.56 -4.56
C ILE A 42 -20.23 2.06 -3.79
N LEU A 43 -20.22 2.17 -2.46
CA LEU A 43 -21.34 1.73 -1.62
C LEU A 43 -22.60 2.57 -1.85
N THR A 44 -22.45 3.88 -1.96
CA THR A 44 -23.57 4.80 -2.21
C THR A 44 -24.18 4.54 -3.59
N SER A 45 -23.35 4.34 -4.62
CA SER A 45 -23.78 4.02 -5.98
C SER A 45 -24.54 2.70 -6.06
N LEU A 46 -24.21 1.73 -5.20
CA LEU A 46 -25.02 0.52 -5.03
C LEU A 46 -26.37 0.80 -4.37
N ALA A 47 -26.37 1.59 -3.30
CA ALA A 47 -27.58 1.89 -2.53
C ALA A 47 -28.63 2.66 -3.35
N ILE A 48 -28.20 3.53 -4.27
CA ILE A 48 -29.08 4.25 -5.20
C ILE A 48 -29.45 3.43 -6.44
N GLY A 49 -28.94 2.21 -6.58
CA GLY A 49 -29.24 1.31 -7.70
C GLY A 49 -28.54 1.64 -9.02
N PHE A 50 -27.49 2.47 -8.99
CA PHE A 50 -26.70 2.81 -10.18
C PHE A 50 -25.92 1.61 -10.72
N TYR A 51 -25.44 0.75 -9.81
CA TYR A 51 -24.76 -0.50 -10.15
C TYR A 51 -25.48 -1.70 -9.53
N LYS A 52 -25.48 -2.83 -10.22
CA LYS A 52 -26.15 -4.07 -9.79
C LYS A 52 -25.31 -4.87 -8.80
N SER A 53 -24.00 -4.64 -8.76
CA SER A 53 -23.10 -5.34 -7.86
C SER A 53 -21.87 -4.52 -7.53
N VAL A 54 -21.26 -4.78 -6.37
CA VAL A 54 -19.99 -4.15 -5.96
C VAL A 54 -18.91 -4.38 -7.01
N LYS A 55 -18.90 -5.56 -7.64
CA LYS A 55 -17.92 -5.91 -8.67
C LYS A 55 -18.00 -4.97 -9.88
N GLU A 56 -19.21 -4.73 -10.38
CA GLU A 56 -19.47 -3.81 -11.51
C GLU A 56 -19.01 -2.38 -11.17
N ALA A 57 -19.40 -1.89 -9.99
CA ALA A 57 -18.97 -0.57 -9.51
C ALA A 57 -17.44 -0.46 -9.37
N CYS A 58 -16.78 -1.51 -8.89
CA CYS A 58 -15.31 -1.54 -8.78
C CYS A 58 -14.63 -1.57 -10.16
N GLU A 59 -15.15 -2.32 -11.12
CA GLU A 59 -14.58 -2.41 -12.47
C GLU A 59 -14.61 -1.06 -13.20
N GLU A 60 -15.65 -0.24 -12.96
CA GLU A 60 -15.73 1.10 -13.56
C GLU A 60 -15.03 2.19 -12.75
N LEU A 61 -15.13 2.16 -11.42
CA LEU A 61 -14.66 3.28 -10.57
C LEU A 61 -13.21 3.12 -10.09
N VAL A 62 -12.68 1.89 -10.01
CA VAL A 62 -11.33 1.65 -9.51
C VAL A 62 -10.33 1.65 -10.67
N ALA A 63 -9.56 2.72 -10.78
CA ALA A 63 -8.45 2.80 -11.70
C ALA A 63 -7.13 2.36 -11.05
N PHE A 64 -6.39 1.50 -11.75
CA PHE A 64 -5.02 1.13 -11.38
C PHE A 64 -4.03 1.87 -12.26
N SER A 65 -2.94 2.35 -11.68
CA SER A 65 -1.83 2.91 -12.44
C SER A 65 -1.14 1.80 -13.25
N GLU A 66 -0.58 2.16 -14.40
CA GLU A 66 0.21 1.25 -15.23
C GLU A 66 1.47 0.71 -14.53
N LYS A 67 1.93 1.39 -13.48
CA LYS A 67 3.07 0.96 -12.66
C LYS A 67 2.75 -0.34 -11.93
N THR A 68 3.39 -1.41 -12.37
CA THR A 68 3.40 -2.71 -11.69
C THR A 68 4.78 -2.94 -11.09
N PHE A 69 4.83 -3.18 -9.79
CA PHE A 69 6.07 -3.51 -9.11
C PHE A 69 6.21 -5.03 -9.00
N LYS A 70 7.41 -5.53 -9.31
CA LYS A 70 7.76 -6.96 -9.16
C LYS A 70 8.78 -7.11 -8.04
N PRO A 71 8.71 -8.20 -7.26
CA PRO A 71 9.72 -8.47 -6.25
C PRO A 71 11.09 -8.62 -6.93
N ASN A 72 12.06 -7.82 -6.50
CA ASN A 72 13.46 -8.04 -6.89
C ASN A 72 14.07 -9.03 -5.90
N ILE A 73 14.35 -10.24 -6.39
CA ILE A 73 14.86 -11.37 -5.60
C ILE A 73 16.16 -11.02 -4.86
N GLN A 74 17.02 -10.18 -5.47
CA GLN A 74 18.29 -9.76 -4.88
C GLN A 74 18.11 -8.87 -3.64
N ASN A 75 16.99 -8.14 -3.58
CA ASN A 75 16.72 -7.23 -2.47
C ASN A 75 15.99 -7.92 -1.32
N ILE A 76 15.41 -9.10 -1.52
CA ILE A 76 14.64 -9.82 -0.48
C ILE A 76 15.51 -10.06 0.75
N GLN A 77 16.73 -10.59 0.57
CA GLN A 77 17.66 -10.85 1.67
C GLN A 77 18.08 -9.57 2.41
N LEU A 78 18.27 -8.46 1.68
CA LEU A 78 18.58 -7.17 2.29
C LEU A 78 17.42 -6.66 3.15
N TYR A 79 16.19 -6.76 2.65
CA TYR A 79 14.99 -6.37 3.40
C TYR A 79 14.76 -7.24 4.64
N GLU A 80 14.95 -8.56 4.53
CA GLU A 80 14.84 -9.47 5.67
C GLU A 80 15.83 -9.09 6.80
N ASN A 81 17.07 -8.78 6.44
CA ASN A 81 18.09 -8.35 7.40
C ASN A 81 17.71 -7.02 8.07
N ILE A 82 17.29 -6.01 7.29
CA ILE A 82 16.89 -4.70 7.82
C ILE A 82 15.64 -4.83 8.71
N PHE A 83 14.67 -5.66 8.32
CA PHE A 83 13.46 -5.90 9.09
C PHE A 83 13.73 -6.61 10.41
N SER A 84 14.71 -7.51 10.44
CA SER A 84 15.18 -8.15 11.67
C SER A 84 15.72 -7.11 12.67
N ILE A 85 16.56 -6.18 12.20
CA ILE A 85 17.09 -5.08 13.01
C ILE A 85 15.95 -4.18 13.52
N TYR A 86 15.00 -3.84 12.66
CA TYR A 86 13.81 -3.06 13.05
C TYR A 86 13.01 -3.76 14.17
N LYS A 87 12.77 -5.08 14.06
CA LYS A 87 12.08 -5.86 15.10
C LYS A 87 12.81 -5.79 16.43
N GLU A 88 14.13 -5.93 16.43
CA GLU A 88 14.93 -5.86 17.64
C GLU A 88 14.83 -4.48 18.30
N LEU A 89 14.94 -3.40 17.51
CA LEU A 89 14.78 -2.03 17.97
C LEU A 89 13.38 -1.78 18.54
N TYR A 90 12.34 -2.25 17.86
CA TYR A 90 10.96 -2.11 18.33
C TYR A 90 10.76 -2.80 19.68
N GLN A 91 11.24 -4.03 19.86
CA GLN A 91 11.13 -4.74 21.14
C GLN A 91 11.83 -4.00 22.28
N LYS A 92 13.04 -3.47 22.04
CA LYS A 92 13.79 -2.69 23.03
C LYS A 92 13.10 -1.37 23.39
N ASN A 93 12.47 -0.73 22.41
CA ASN A 93 11.79 0.56 22.62
C ASN A 93 10.35 0.42 23.09
N LYS A 94 9.76 -0.78 23.00
CA LYS A 94 8.37 -1.04 23.37
C LYS A 94 8.07 -0.64 24.83
N SER A 95 8.97 -0.99 25.75
CA SER A 95 8.83 -0.65 27.17
C SER A 95 8.86 0.87 27.41
N LEU A 96 9.67 1.62 26.66
CA LEU A 96 9.77 3.07 26.76
C LEU A 96 8.52 3.78 26.21
N MET A 97 7.93 3.24 25.13
CA MET A 97 6.73 3.80 24.49
C MET A 97 5.44 3.58 25.28
N HIS A 98 5.41 2.62 26.21
CA HIS A 98 4.25 2.41 27.09
C HIS A 98 4.23 3.34 28.31
N ILE A 99 5.29 4.11 28.54
CA ILE A 99 5.46 5.02 29.69
C ILE A 99 5.14 6.48 29.30
N LEU A 100 5.24 6.81 28.00
CA LEU A 100 4.84 8.09 27.41
C LEU A 100 3.35 8.12 27.08
#